data_AF-A0A6H5IVR4-F1
#
_entry.id   AF-A0A6H5IVR4-F1
#
_cell.length_a   1.000
_cell.length_b   1.000
_cell.length_c   1.000
_cell.angle_alpha   90.00
_cell.angle_beta   90.00
_cell.angle_gamma   90.00
#
_symmetry.space_group_name_H-M   'P 1'
#
loop_
_entity.id
_entity.type
_entity.pdbx_description
1 polymer ?
#
loop_
_entity_poly.entity_id
_entity_poly.type
_entity_poly.pdbx_seq_one_letter_code
_entity_poly.pdbx_strand_id
1 'polypeptide(L)'
;MYIAVPLSLMTLIGGPSFTGHNNYSHNTRAQRRSKRAVYFYEQLVAVIDYTDEKLKHCELIEVYEPWEAEETLKNLTSLGLKSNRLSFKNMIRLMIKCDRLDGPIAVQGRSIGMVTQMWDKKRNAHPLLAGIVPGTKWCGTGDIAKNYHDLGSRPNLDRCCRMHDLCPVKIRAYKNRYNLDNQSFFSRSHCVCDETFYQCLKDVNHVSATVIGNVYFNVIMPTCIEEDPSSSEKNSMKFSSPKKVF
;
A
#
# COMPACT_ATOMS: atom_id res chain seq x y z
N MET A 1 77.17 44.24 11.08
CA MET A 1 77.92 43.99 9.84
C MET A 1 76.95 43.37 8.86
N TYR A 2 76.38 44.18 7.96
CA TYR A 2 76.76 44.28 6.54
C TYR A 2 75.99 43.22 5.73
N ILE A 3 75.22 43.49 4.67
CA ILE A 3 75.06 44.63 3.76
C ILE A 3 73.67 44.48 3.10
N ALA A 4 73.01 45.61 2.84
CA ALA A 4 71.81 45.72 2.01
C ALA A 4 72.16 45.87 0.51
N VAL A 5 71.10 45.92 -0.32
CA VAL A 5 71.02 46.50 -1.70
C VAL A 5 71.19 45.47 -2.85
N PRO A 6 70.47 45.57 -4.00
CA PRO A 6 69.38 46.49 -4.40
C PRO A 6 68.09 45.84 -4.94
N LEU A 7 67.00 46.61 -4.87
CA LEU A 7 65.88 46.58 -5.82
C LEU A 7 66.22 47.46 -7.04
N SER A 8 65.94 46.96 -8.25
CA SER A 8 65.23 47.64 -9.38
C SER A 8 65.81 47.33 -10.75
N LEU A 9 64.98 46.75 -11.65
CA LEU A 9 64.59 47.28 -12.98
C LEU A 9 63.67 46.22 -13.62
N MET A 10 62.34 46.40 -13.61
CA MET A 10 61.56 46.93 -14.74
C MET A 10 61.79 46.19 -16.06
N THR A 11 60.81 45.39 -16.48
CA THR A 11 60.09 45.52 -17.76
C THR A 11 58.89 44.56 -17.78
N LEU A 12 57.66 45.11 -17.83
CA LEU A 12 56.66 44.99 -18.91
C LEU A 12 56.18 43.53 -19.10
N ILE A 13 54.91 43.15 -18.92
CA ILE A 13 53.68 43.53 -19.65
C ILE A 13 52.51 43.27 -18.67
N GLY A 14 51.71 44.25 -18.25
CA GLY A 14 50.49 44.70 -18.95
C GLY A 14 49.24 43.87 -18.56
N GLY A 15 48.46 44.34 -17.57
CA GLY A 15 47.04 43.95 -17.41
C GLY A 15 46.17 44.59 -18.52
N PRO A 16 44.89 44.18 -18.66
CA PRO A 16 43.88 44.61 -17.67
C PRO A 16 42.81 43.56 -17.31
N SER A 17 42.18 43.75 -16.15
CA SER A 17 40.85 43.24 -15.84
C SER A 17 39.82 43.73 -16.86
N PHE A 18 38.85 42.90 -17.26
CA PHE A 18 37.40 43.19 -17.18
C PHE A 18 36.49 42.09 -17.78
N THR A 19 35.30 42.02 -17.20
CA THR A 19 34.00 41.51 -17.70
C THR A 19 33.83 40.03 -18.05
N GLY A 20 32.91 39.40 -17.31
CA GLY A 20 32.37 38.10 -17.66
C GLY A 20 31.52 38.11 -18.92
N HIS A 21 31.44 36.93 -19.54
CA HIS A 21 30.30 36.54 -20.34
C HIS A 21 29.86 35.14 -19.93
N ASN A 22 28.62 35.07 -19.46
CA ASN A 22 27.82 33.87 -19.35
C ASN A 22 27.95 33.03 -20.63
N ASN A 23 28.20 31.73 -20.48
CA ASN A 23 27.49 30.75 -21.29
C ASN A 23 26.93 29.67 -20.38
N TYR A 24 25.73 30.02 -19.90
CA TYR A 24 24.64 29.12 -19.59
C TYR A 24 24.67 27.87 -20.50
N SER A 25 25.03 26.74 -19.91
CA SER A 25 24.33 25.49 -20.22
C SER A 25 23.87 24.90 -18.90
N HIS A 26 23.03 25.64 -18.19
CA HIS A 26 22.07 25.04 -17.29
C HIS A 26 21.18 24.15 -18.16
N ASN A 27 21.55 22.87 -18.26
CA ASN A 27 20.64 21.83 -18.67
C ASN A 27 19.61 21.68 -17.55
N THR A 28 18.64 22.59 -17.50
CA THR A 28 17.46 22.51 -16.64
C THR A 28 16.53 21.45 -17.19
N ARG A 29 16.99 20.20 -17.17
CA ARG A 29 16.07 19.09 -17.05
C ARG A 29 15.49 19.23 -15.65
N ALA A 30 14.34 19.89 -15.54
CA ALA A 30 13.58 20.03 -14.31
C ALA A 30 13.65 18.70 -13.55
N GLN A 31 14.41 18.67 -12.46
CA GLN A 31 14.70 17.45 -11.72
C GLN A 31 13.36 17.01 -11.12
N ARG A 32 12.71 16.04 -11.78
CA ARG A 32 11.41 15.50 -11.35
C ARG A 32 11.50 15.21 -9.86
N ARG A 33 10.66 15.88 -9.06
CA ARG A 33 10.68 15.77 -7.60
C ARG A 33 9.98 14.47 -7.22
N SER A 34 10.68 13.35 -7.39
CA SER A 34 10.22 12.06 -6.87
C SER A 34 10.33 12.08 -5.34
N LYS A 35 9.25 11.71 -4.65
CA LYS A 35 9.16 11.70 -3.18
C LYS A 35 8.58 10.37 -2.73
N ARG A 36 9.28 9.69 -1.81
CA ARG A 36 8.77 8.51 -1.11
C ARG A 36 8.15 8.93 0.22
N ALA A 37 6.98 8.41 0.53
CA ALA A 37 6.27 8.69 1.76
C ALA A 37 5.78 7.38 2.41
N VAL A 38 5.78 7.36 3.74
CA VAL A 38 5.26 6.24 4.53
C VAL A 38 4.07 6.73 5.33
N TYR A 39 2.96 6.03 5.19
CA TYR A 39 1.73 6.27 5.93
C TYR A 39 1.32 5.02 6.67
N PHE A 40 0.65 5.16 7.81
CA PHE A 40 0.09 4.01 8.50
C PHE A 40 -1.24 4.34 9.16
N TYR A 41 -2.06 3.31 9.35
CA TYR A 41 -3.26 3.38 10.16
C TYR A 41 -3.59 1.97 10.64
N GLU A 42 -3.65 1.80 11.96
CA GLU A 42 -3.99 0.52 12.60
C GLU A 42 -3.14 -0.63 12.02
N GLN A 43 -3.73 -1.51 11.23
CA GLN A 43 -3.13 -2.77 10.75
C GLN A 43 -2.50 -2.67 9.36
N LEU A 44 -2.29 -1.45 8.86
CA LEU A 44 -1.78 -1.23 7.50
C LEU A 44 -0.71 -0.15 7.46
N VAL A 45 0.41 -0.48 6.81
CA VAL A 45 1.46 0.46 6.39
C VAL A 45 1.41 0.61 4.87
N ALA A 46 1.47 1.84 4.39
CA ALA A 46 1.52 2.19 2.98
C ALA A 46 2.84 2.89 2.68
N VAL A 47 3.65 2.31 1.81
CA VAL A 47 4.85 2.93 1.24
C VAL A 47 4.52 3.37 -0.18
N ILE A 48 4.59 4.68 -0.43
CA ILE A 48 4.12 5.24 -1.69
C ILE A 48 5.14 6.20 -2.30
N ASP A 49 5.20 6.21 -3.63
CA ASP A 49 6.04 7.12 -4.40
C ASP A 49 5.19 8.10 -5.20
N TYR A 50 5.50 9.39 -5.05
CA TYR A 50 4.96 10.47 -5.87
C TYR A 50 6.02 10.96 -6.85
N THR A 51 5.59 11.38 -8.03
CA THR A 51 6.40 12.18 -8.95
C THR A 51 5.51 13.27 -9.52
N ASP A 52 5.93 14.52 -9.35
CA ASP A 52 5.16 15.71 -9.76
C ASP A 52 3.72 15.68 -9.19
N GLU A 53 3.62 15.40 -7.88
CA GLU A 53 2.36 15.27 -7.11
C GLU A 53 1.42 14.14 -7.54
N LYS A 54 1.81 13.35 -8.55
CA LYS A 54 1.07 12.18 -9.00
C LYS A 54 1.60 10.94 -8.32
N LEU A 55 0.71 10.15 -7.75
CA LEU A 55 1.01 8.82 -7.21
C LEU A 55 1.50 7.92 -8.35
N LYS A 56 2.63 7.24 -8.15
CA LYS A 56 3.31 6.40 -9.15
C LYS A 56 3.46 4.95 -8.74
N HIS A 57 3.65 4.70 -7.45
CA HIS A 57 3.81 3.36 -6.90
C HIS A 57 3.20 3.30 -5.50
N CYS A 58 2.67 2.14 -5.16
CA CYS A 58 2.19 1.80 -3.83
C CYS A 58 2.62 0.39 -3.46
N GLU A 59 3.09 0.23 -2.24
CA GLU A 59 3.22 -1.04 -1.55
C GLU A 59 2.38 -0.95 -0.27
N LEU A 60 1.38 -1.81 -0.13
CA LEU A 60 0.54 -1.90 1.07
C LEU A 60 0.90 -3.16 1.84
N ILE A 61 1.30 -2.98 3.10
CA ILE A 61 1.85 -4.02 3.97
C ILE A 61 0.89 -4.19 5.15
N GLU A 62 0.31 -5.39 5.28
CA GLU A 62 -0.46 -5.76 6.47
C GLU A 62 0.48 -5.94 7.67
N VAL A 63 0.17 -5.26 8.76
CA VAL A 63 0.87 -5.34 10.05
C VAL A 63 -0.16 -5.64 11.13
N TYR A 64 -0.62 -6.89 11.18
CA TYR A 64 -1.75 -7.24 12.02
C TYR A 64 -1.38 -7.08 13.49
N GLU A 65 -0.23 -7.63 13.91
CA GLU A 65 0.21 -7.55 15.30
C GLU A 65 0.94 -6.22 15.59
N PRO A 66 0.83 -5.67 16.82
CA PRO A 66 1.46 -4.39 17.15
C PRO A 66 2.98 -4.37 16.94
N TRP A 67 3.65 -5.49 17.20
CA TRP A 67 5.09 -5.63 17.03
C TRP A 67 5.51 -5.64 15.55
N GLU A 68 4.70 -6.22 14.65
CA GLU A 68 4.93 -6.19 13.20
C GLU A 68 4.90 -4.74 12.69
N ALA A 69 3.95 -3.93 13.21
CA ALA A 69 3.86 -2.53 12.87
C ALA A 69 5.08 -1.75 13.38
N GLU A 70 5.48 -1.96 14.63
CA GLU A 70 6.63 -1.29 15.23
C GLU A 70 7.94 -1.63 14.48
N GLU A 71 8.17 -2.91 14.18
CA GLU A 71 9.33 -3.37 13.42
C GLU A 71 9.36 -2.78 12.01
N THR A 72 8.23 -2.85 11.30
CA THR A 72 8.11 -2.29 9.95
C THR A 72 8.40 -0.79 9.94
N LEU A 73 7.83 -0.04 10.88
CA LEU A 73 8.04 1.41 10.96
C LEU A 73 9.47 1.77 11.37
N LYS A 74 10.10 1.00 12.28
CA LYS A 74 11.52 1.17 12.64
C LYS A 74 12.44 0.94 11.43
N ASN A 75 12.20 -0.13 10.68
CA ASN A 75 12.99 -0.46 9.48
C ASN A 75 12.84 0.62 8.39
N LEU A 76 11.65 1.20 8.23
CA LEU A 76 11.46 2.31 7.28
C LEU A 76 12.12 3.61 7.77
N THR A 77 12.09 3.87 9.07
CA THR A 77 12.72 5.05 9.67
C THR A 77 14.24 4.99 9.56
N SER A 78 14.86 3.81 9.70
CA SER A 78 16.31 3.64 9.53
C SER A 78 16.78 3.91 8.10
N LEU A 79 15.88 3.84 7.11
CA LEU A 79 16.11 4.27 5.72
C LEU A 79 15.91 5.78 5.50
N GLY A 80 15.70 6.56 6.58
CA GLY A 80 15.46 8.00 6.50
C GLY A 80 14.04 8.39 6.09
N LEU A 81 13.10 7.44 6.05
CA LEU A 81 11.70 7.72 5.70
C LEU A 81 10.89 8.08 6.94
N LYS A 82 10.28 9.26 6.95
CA LYS A 82 9.36 9.67 8.01
C LYS A 82 7.98 9.04 7.80
N SER A 83 7.52 8.25 8.77
CA SER A 83 6.17 7.70 8.81
C SER A 83 5.15 8.68 9.40
N ASN A 84 3.95 8.75 8.83
CA ASN A 84 2.87 9.59 9.33
C ASN A 84 1.57 8.80 9.49
N ARG A 85 0.90 8.94 10.65
CA ARG A 85 -0.41 8.31 10.86
C ARG A 85 -1.48 9.04 10.06
N LEU A 86 -2.27 8.32 9.27
CA LEU A 86 -3.47 8.86 8.61
C LEU A 86 -4.71 8.64 9.48
N SER A 87 -5.82 9.29 9.12
CA SER A 87 -7.14 8.85 9.60
C SER A 87 -7.59 7.64 8.77
N PHE A 88 -8.51 6.84 9.31
CA PHE A 88 -9.12 5.71 8.59
C PHE A 88 -9.60 6.13 7.20
N LYS A 89 -10.39 7.21 7.13
CA LYS A 89 -10.93 7.76 5.89
C LYS A 89 -9.85 8.11 4.87
N ASN A 90 -8.73 8.67 5.31
CA ASN A 90 -7.63 9.03 4.42
C ASN A 90 -6.82 7.80 3.99
N MET A 91 -6.68 6.80 4.85
CA MET A 91 -6.07 5.52 4.47
C MET A 91 -6.92 4.79 3.43
N ILE A 92 -8.23 4.66 3.62
CA ILE A 92 -9.14 4.06 2.63
C ILE A 92 -9.06 4.81 1.29
N ARG A 93 -9.05 6.14 1.29
CA ARG A 93 -8.87 6.94 0.07
C ARG A 93 -7.52 6.68 -0.61
N LEU A 94 -6.46 6.48 0.16
CA LEU A 94 -5.15 6.14 -0.38
C LEU A 94 -5.19 4.74 -1.01
N MET A 95 -5.77 3.75 -0.33
CA MET A 95 -5.93 2.39 -0.85
C MET A 95 -6.68 2.39 -2.20
N ILE A 96 -7.79 3.13 -2.31
CA ILE A 96 -8.54 3.28 -3.56
C ILE A 96 -7.68 3.91 -4.67
N LYS A 97 -6.82 4.88 -4.33
CA LYS A 97 -5.89 5.48 -5.30
C LYS A 97 -4.81 4.49 -5.74
N CYS A 98 -4.30 3.69 -4.81
CA CYS A 98 -3.31 2.65 -5.10
C CYS A 98 -3.89 1.58 -6.03
N ASP A 99 -5.12 1.11 -5.77
CA ASP A 99 -5.78 0.12 -6.61
C ASP A 99 -5.97 0.58 -8.07
N ARG A 100 -6.27 1.88 -8.26
CA ARG A 100 -6.38 2.50 -9.59
C ARG A 100 -5.07 2.58 -10.36
N LEU A 101 -3.91 2.56 -9.68
CA LEU A 101 -2.61 2.58 -10.36
C LEU A 101 -2.36 1.31 -11.16
N ASP A 102 -2.91 0.19 -10.71
CA ASP A 102 -2.74 -1.08 -11.39
C ASP A 102 -3.51 -1.11 -12.74
N GLY A 103 -4.29 -0.05 -13.07
CA GLY A 103 -4.92 0.22 -14.37
C GLY A 103 -6.03 -0.76 -14.78
N PRO A 104 -6.90 -0.42 -15.75
CA PRO A 104 -7.74 -1.42 -16.41
C PRO A 104 -6.83 -2.31 -17.26
N ILE A 105 -6.86 -3.62 -17.01
CA ILE A 105 -6.13 -4.55 -17.87
C ILE A 105 -6.82 -4.59 -19.22
N ALA A 106 -6.21 -3.94 -20.21
CA ALA A 106 -6.47 -4.24 -21.60
C ALA A 106 -6.15 -5.73 -21.80
N VAL A 107 -7.16 -6.48 -22.26
CA VAL A 107 -7.02 -7.88 -22.68
C VAL A 107 -5.98 -7.91 -23.80
N GLN A 108 -4.73 -8.20 -23.47
CA GLN A 108 -3.74 -8.68 -24.43
C GLN A 108 -2.99 -9.84 -23.80
N GLY A 109 -3.32 -11.04 -24.28
CA GLY A 109 -2.58 -12.23 -23.97
C GLY A 109 -1.12 -12.08 -24.36
N ARG A 110 -0.25 -12.51 -23.46
CA ARG A 110 0.98 -13.26 -23.76
C ARG A 110 1.48 -13.85 -22.45
N SER A 111 1.39 -15.17 -22.38
CA SER A 111 2.13 -16.02 -21.46
C SER A 111 3.63 -15.81 -21.66
N ILE A 112 4.33 -15.34 -20.63
CA ILE A 112 5.76 -15.62 -20.44
C ILE A 112 5.90 -16.08 -18.99
N GLY A 113 5.90 -17.40 -18.81
CA GLY A 113 6.31 -18.02 -17.56
C GLY A 113 7.84 -18.00 -17.45
N MET A 114 8.30 -18.22 -16.21
CA MET A 114 9.70 -18.43 -15.79
C MET A 114 10.50 -17.12 -15.76
N VAL A 115 10.85 -16.54 -14.61
CA VAL A 115 11.83 -17.04 -13.64
C VAL A 115 11.57 -16.39 -12.26
N THR A 116 11.44 -17.20 -11.21
CA THR A 116 11.95 -16.97 -9.84
C THR A 116 11.47 -18.09 -8.93
N GLN A 117 12.17 -19.23 -9.00
CA GLN A 117 12.28 -20.13 -7.86
C GLN A 117 13.38 -19.59 -6.93
N MET A 118 13.18 -19.84 -5.63
CA MET A 118 14.12 -19.77 -4.50
C MET A 118 14.16 -18.46 -3.69
N TRP A 119 13.27 -18.44 -2.68
CA TRP A 119 13.40 -18.02 -1.26
C TRP A 119 12.04 -17.46 -0.79
N ASP A 120 11.46 -17.81 0.36
CA ASP A 120 11.60 -18.94 1.27
C ASP A 120 10.34 -18.97 2.17
N LYS A 121 10.02 -20.15 2.72
CA LYS A 121 9.23 -20.45 3.92
C LYS A 121 7.86 -19.77 4.23
N LYS A 122 6.84 -20.64 4.20
CA LYS A 122 5.85 -20.93 5.28
C LYS A 122 4.41 -20.41 5.12
N ARG A 123 3.66 -20.97 4.15
CA ARG A 123 2.22 -21.34 4.29
C ARG A 123 1.91 -22.56 3.40
N ASN A 124 2.18 -23.78 3.90
CA ASN A 124 1.80 -25.03 3.21
C ASN A 124 0.32 -25.37 3.47
N ALA A 125 -0.59 -24.50 3.05
CA ALA A 125 -1.97 -24.90 2.82
C ALA A 125 -2.14 -25.02 1.31
N HIS A 126 -2.48 -26.23 0.83
CA HIS A 126 -2.86 -26.41 -0.58
C HIS A 126 -3.96 -25.37 -0.89
N PRO A 127 -3.93 -24.63 -2.01
CA PRO A 127 -4.87 -23.53 -2.29
C PRO A 127 -6.36 -23.90 -2.14
N LEU A 128 -6.67 -25.18 -2.38
CA LEU A 128 -8.00 -25.77 -2.16
C LEU A 128 -8.42 -25.84 -0.69
N LEU A 129 -7.48 -26.09 0.24
CA LEU A 129 -7.74 -26.08 1.69
C LEU A 129 -7.93 -24.65 2.24
N ALA A 130 -7.35 -23.65 1.58
CA ALA A 130 -7.54 -22.23 1.90
C ALA A 130 -8.81 -21.64 1.26
N GLY A 131 -9.55 -22.43 0.47
CA GLY A 131 -10.75 -21.96 -0.23
C GLY A 131 -10.49 -20.86 -1.25
N ILE A 132 -9.27 -20.78 -1.81
CA ILE A 132 -8.90 -19.72 -2.76
C ILE A 132 -9.65 -19.93 -4.07
N VAL A 133 -10.34 -18.88 -4.53
CA VAL A 133 -11.08 -18.91 -5.78
C VAL A 133 -10.10 -19.06 -6.96
N PRO A 134 -10.35 -19.99 -7.91
CA PRO A 134 -9.47 -20.20 -9.05
C PRO A 134 -9.17 -18.91 -9.83
N GLY A 135 -7.91 -18.73 -10.20
CA GLY A 135 -7.44 -17.54 -10.91
C GLY A 135 -7.25 -16.30 -10.04
N THR A 136 -7.39 -16.42 -8.72
CA THR A 136 -7.15 -15.37 -7.73
C THR A 136 -6.09 -15.82 -6.73
N LYS A 137 -5.55 -14.88 -5.95
CA LYS A 137 -4.61 -15.14 -4.85
C LYS A 137 -5.09 -14.58 -3.52
N TRP A 138 -6.02 -13.64 -3.54
CA TRP A 138 -6.55 -12.93 -2.38
C TRP A 138 -7.99 -13.31 -2.04
N CYS A 139 -8.71 -14.01 -2.92
CA CYS A 139 -10.12 -14.35 -2.67
C CYS A 139 -10.24 -15.72 -1.97
N GLY A 140 -10.21 -15.76 -0.64
CA GLY A 140 -10.45 -16.97 0.15
C GLY A 140 -10.42 -16.72 1.65
N THR A 141 -10.16 -17.77 2.45
CA THR A 141 -9.95 -17.63 3.89
C THR A 141 -8.51 -17.17 4.13
N GLY A 142 -8.28 -15.87 3.89
CA GLY A 142 -6.95 -15.28 3.72
C GLY A 142 -6.47 -15.39 2.27
N ASP A 143 -5.17 -15.17 2.07
CA ASP A 143 -4.54 -15.10 0.75
C ASP A 143 -3.40 -16.12 0.60
N ILE A 144 -2.97 -16.33 -0.65
CA ILE A 144 -1.73 -17.04 -1.02
C ILE A 144 -0.77 -16.11 -1.78
N ALA A 145 -1.01 -14.80 -1.72
CA ALA A 145 -0.20 -13.80 -2.38
C ALA A 145 1.16 -13.67 -1.70
N LYS A 146 2.21 -13.43 -2.50
CA LYS A 146 3.56 -13.20 -1.98
C LYS A 146 3.77 -11.77 -1.47
N ASN A 147 3.10 -10.81 -2.10
CA ASN A 147 3.20 -9.37 -1.82
C ASN A 147 2.00 -8.64 -2.42
N TYR A 148 1.89 -7.33 -2.18
CA TYR A 148 0.78 -6.49 -2.63
C TYR A 148 0.50 -6.57 -4.14
N HIS A 149 1.53 -6.75 -4.96
CA HIS A 149 1.42 -6.80 -6.42
C HIS A 149 1.18 -8.22 -6.97
N ASP A 150 1.21 -9.24 -6.11
CA ASP A 150 1.04 -10.63 -6.52
C ASP A 150 -0.44 -10.97 -6.72
N LEU A 151 -0.95 -10.67 -7.92
CA LEU A 151 -2.30 -10.97 -8.36
C LEU A 151 -2.33 -12.25 -9.22
N GLY A 152 -3.48 -12.93 -9.22
CA GLY A 152 -3.79 -14.08 -10.06
C GLY A 152 -4.16 -13.68 -11.50
N SER A 153 -4.57 -14.67 -12.29
CA SER A 153 -4.96 -14.49 -13.70
C SER A 153 -6.29 -13.73 -13.89
N ARG A 154 -7.04 -13.46 -12.81
CA ARG A 154 -8.27 -12.66 -12.79
C ARG A 154 -8.08 -11.41 -11.92
N PRO A 155 -7.20 -10.49 -12.32
CA PRO A 155 -6.72 -9.41 -11.46
C PRO A 155 -7.81 -8.42 -11.06
N ASN A 156 -8.82 -8.15 -11.88
CA ASN A 156 -9.92 -7.25 -11.48
C ASN A 156 -10.71 -7.81 -10.29
N LEU A 157 -10.97 -9.12 -10.28
CA LEU A 157 -11.62 -9.80 -9.16
C LEU A 157 -10.68 -9.86 -7.95
N ASP A 158 -9.43 -10.23 -8.20
CA ASP A 158 -8.43 -10.43 -7.16
C ASP A 158 -8.10 -9.13 -6.42
N ARG A 159 -8.15 -7.99 -7.11
CA ARG A 159 -8.02 -6.65 -6.51
C ARG A 159 -9.13 -6.33 -5.51
N CYS A 160 -10.38 -6.71 -5.79
CA CYS A 160 -11.48 -6.53 -4.84
C CYS A 160 -11.18 -7.26 -3.53
N CYS A 161 -10.70 -8.51 -3.63
CA CYS A 161 -10.35 -9.31 -2.47
C CYS A 161 -9.09 -8.78 -1.76
N ARG A 162 -8.04 -8.40 -2.50
CA ARG A 162 -6.84 -7.76 -1.93
C ARG A 162 -7.18 -6.52 -1.13
N MET A 163 -8.05 -5.65 -1.66
CA MET A 163 -8.47 -4.43 -0.97
C MET A 163 -9.26 -4.75 0.31
N HIS A 164 -10.09 -5.79 0.29
CA HIS A 164 -10.85 -6.26 1.45
C HIS A 164 -9.96 -6.92 2.51
N ASP A 165 -9.06 -7.80 2.10
CA ASP A 165 -8.08 -8.46 2.96
C ASP A 165 -7.16 -7.45 3.65
N LEU A 166 -6.70 -6.44 2.94
CA LEU A 166 -5.84 -5.38 3.49
C LEU A 166 -6.63 -4.30 4.25
N CYS A 167 -7.87 -4.57 4.67
CA CYS A 167 -8.64 -3.63 5.48
C CYS A 167 -7.83 -3.21 6.73
N PRO A 168 -7.58 -1.90 6.95
CA PRO A 168 -6.75 -1.44 8.07
C PRO A 168 -7.33 -1.78 9.45
N VAL A 169 -8.64 -2.04 9.53
CA VAL A 169 -9.37 -2.33 10.75
C VAL A 169 -10.13 -3.63 10.54
N LYS A 170 -9.62 -4.71 11.13
CA LYS A 170 -10.24 -6.03 11.12
C LYS A 170 -9.96 -6.81 12.41
N ILE A 171 -10.74 -7.85 12.65
CA ILE A 171 -10.53 -8.82 13.72
C ILE A 171 -10.45 -10.19 13.04
N ARG A 172 -9.29 -10.84 13.09
CA ARG A 172 -9.12 -12.20 12.53
C ARG A 172 -10.01 -13.20 13.27
N ALA A 173 -10.25 -14.35 12.63
CA ALA A 173 -11.00 -15.46 13.24
C ALA A 173 -10.41 -15.84 14.60
N TYR A 174 -11.29 -16.05 15.60
CA TYR A 174 -10.92 -16.43 16.97
C TYR A 174 -9.94 -15.48 17.66
N LYS A 175 -10.00 -14.20 17.33
CA LYS A 175 -9.19 -13.15 17.96
C LYS A 175 -10.07 -12.14 18.67
N ASN A 176 -9.52 -11.56 19.74
CA ASN A 176 -10.06 -10.39 20.39
C ASN A 176 -9.28 -9.15 19.95
N ARG A 177 -10.00 -8.08 19.61
CA ARG A 177 -9.44 -6.75 19.32
C ARG A 177 -10.52 -5.68 19.47
N TYR A 178 -10.13 -4.46 19.82
CA TYR A 178 -11.08 -3.36 20.03
C TYR A 178 -12.15 -3.67 21.09
N ASN A 179 -11.79 -4.50 22.09
CA ASN A 179 -12.70 -5.06 23.10
C ASN A 179 -13.86 -5.90 22.51
N LEU A 180 -13.71 -6.38 21.28
CA LEU A 180 -14.65 -7.28 20.61
C LEU A 180 -14.01 -8.65 20.42
N ASP A 181 -14.74 -9.70 20.76
CA ASP A 181 -14.32 -11.09 20.56
C ASP A 181 -14.95 -11.65 19.28
N ASN A 182 -14.12 -11.98 18.29
CA ASN A 182 -14.58 -12.63 17.07
C ASN A 182 -14.54 -14.15 17.22
N GLN A 183 -15.64 -14.74 17.69
CA GLN A 183 -15.77 -16.19 17.86
C GLN A 183 -16.03 -16.96 16.56
N SER A 184 -16.05 -16.28 15.41
CA SER A 184 -16.33 -16.89 14.11
C SER A 184 -15.06 -17.41 13.44
N PHE A 185 -15.22 -18.37 12.54
CA PHE A 185 -14.12 -18.97 11.77
C PHE A 185 -13.60 -18.09 10.62
N PHE A 186 -14.13 -16.88 10.48
CA PHE A 186 -13.78 -15.91 9.45
C PHE A 186 -13.49 -14.54 10.08
N SER A 187 -12.74 -13.71 9.36
CA SER A 187 -12.38 -12.35 9.80
C SER A 187 -13.58 -11.40 9.72
N ARG A 188 -13.62 -10.44 10.64
CA ARG A 188 -14.61 -9.34 10.69
C ARG A 188 -13.89 -8.05 10.29
N SER A 189 -14.24 -7.47 9.15
CA SER A 189 -13.63 -6.23 8.65
C SER A 189 -14.46 -5.00 9.03
N HIS A 190 -13.89 -3.81 8.83
CA HIS A 190 -14.64 -2.57 9.00
C HIS A 190 -15.79 -2.46 7.98
N CYS A 191 -16.94 -1.94 8.38
CA CYS A 191 -18.13 -1.85 7.51
C CYS A 191 -17.88 -1.08 6.20
N VAL A 192 -17.00 -0.09 6.22
CA VAL A 192 -16.56 0.64 5.01
C VAL A 192 -15.75 -0.25 4.05
N CYS A 193 -14.95 -1.18 4.57
CA CYS A 193 -14.23 -2.14 3.74
C CYS A 193 -15.22 -3.11 3.09
N ASP A 194 -16.22 -3.60 3.82
CA ASP A 194 -17.26 -4.48 3.29
C ASP A 194 -18.12 -3.78 2.24
N GLU A 195 -18.51 -2.51 2.45
CA GLU A 195 -19.22 -1.72 1.45
C GLU A 195 -18.37 -1.54 0.19
N THR A 196 -17.08 -1.24 0.34
CA THR A 196 -16.21 -1.06 -0.83
C THR A 196 -16.00 -2.37 -1.58
N PHE A 197 -15.92 -3.49 -0.85
CA PHE A 197 -15.85 -4.83 -1.42
C PHE A 197 -17.11 -5.17 -2.21
N TYR A 198 -18.29 -4.89 -1.65
CA TYR A 198 -19.58 -5.06 -2.33
C TYR A 198 -19.61 -4.33 -3.68
N GLN A 199 -19.27 -3.03 -3.69
CA GLN A 199 -19.27 -2.22 -4.90
C GLN A 199 -18.24 -2.73 -5.92
N CYS A 200 -17.03 -3.06 -5.47
CA CYS A 200 -15.99 -3.59 -6.34
C CYS A 200 -16.43 -4.89 -7.05
N LEU A 201 -17.03 -5.82 -6.32
CA LEU A 201 -17.55 -7.07 -6.89
C LEU A 201 -18.70 -6.82 -7.88
N LYS A 202 -19.55 -5.80 -7.65
CA LYS A 202 -20.62 -5.42 -8.59
C LYS A 202 -20.08 -4.84 -9.90
N ASP A 203 -18.94 -4.16 -9.84
CA ASP A 203 -18.28 -3.58 -11.02
C ASP A 203 -17.50 -4.63 -11.84
N VAL A 204 -17.19 -5.79 -11.26
CA VAL A 204 -16.50 -6.89 -11.96
C VAL A 204 -17.50 -7.73 -12.76
N ASN A 205 -17.47 -7.59 -14.08
CA ASN A 205 -18.28 -8.38 -15.00
C ASN A 205 -17.75 -9.83 -15.18
N HIS A 206 -17.89 -10.68 -14.16
CA HIS A 206 -17.50 -12.08 -14.21
C HIS A 206 -18.30 -12.94 -13.21
N VAL A 207 -18.69 -14.17 -13.60
CA VAL A 207 -19.50 -15.08 -12.77
C VAL A 207 -18.88 -15.34 -11.40
N SER A 208 -17.55 -15.48 -11.32
CA SER A 208 -16.86 -15.67 -10.03
C SER A 208 -17.04 -14.49 -9.07
N ALA A 209 -17.16 -13.25 -9.56
CA ALA A 209 -17.47 -12.10 -8.71
C ALA A 209 -18.88 -12.22 -8.12
N THR A 210 -19.85 -12.66 -8.95
CA THR A 210 -21.22 -12.93 -8.50
C THR A 210 -21.28 -14.03 -7.45
N VAL A 211 -20.53 -15.11 -7.64
CA VAL A 211 -20.46 -16.21 -6.66
C VAL A 211 -19.85 -15.73 -5.35
N ILE A 212 -18.72 -15.03 -5.38
CA ILE A 212 -18.08 -14.50 -4.16
C ILE A 212 -19.03 -13.55 -3.43
N GLY A 213 -19.67 -12.63 -4.16
CA GLY A 213 -20.62 -11.69 -3.58
C GLY A 213 -21.79 -12.41 -2.89
N ASN A 214 -22.39 -13.40 -3.55
CA ASN A 214 -23.46 -14.20 -2.95
C ASN A 214 -22.99 -14.96 -1.71
N VAL A 215 -21.83 -15.63 -1.77
CA VAL A 215 -21.30 -16.37 -0.63
C VAL A 215 -21.03 -15.44 0.55
N TYR A 216 -20.39 -14.30 0.31
CA TYR A 216 -20.02 -13.37 1.38
C TYR A 216 -21.25 -12.66 1.97
N PHE A 217 -22.09 -12.03 1.14
CA PHE A 217 -23.16 -11.14 1.59
C PHE A 217 -24.52 -11.81 1.78
N ASN A 218 -24.77 -12.99 1.19
CA ASN A 218 -26.07 -13.66 1.28
C ASN A 218 -26.01 -14.96 2.08
N VAL A 219 -24.86 -15.66 2.11
CA VAL A 219 -24.71 -16.93 2.83
C VAL A 219 -23.99 -16.76 4.17
N ILE A 220 -22.76 -16.24 4.16
CA ILE A 220 -21.96 -16.06 5.38
C ILE A 220 -22.50 -14.88 6.21
N MET A 221 -22.90 -13.79 5.54
CA MET A 221 -23.47 -12.59 6.15
C MET A 221 -22.68 -12.11 7.37
N PRO A 222 -21.37 -11.82 7.22
CA PRO A 222 -20.58 -11.41 8.34
C PRO A 222 -21.04 -10.03 8.84
N THR A 223 -21.47 -9.92 10.10
CA THR A 223 -21.37 -8.65 10.83
C THR A 223 -20.00 -8.01 10.63
N CYS A 224 -19.99 -6.71 10.36
CA CYS A 224 -18.79 -5.89 10.26
C CYS A 224 -18.57 -5.14 11.57
N ILE A 225 -17.45 -4.42 11.69
CA ILE A 225 -17.21 -3.51 12.81
C ILE A 225 -17.23 -2.05 12.35
N GLU A 226 -17.74 -1.17 13.21
CA GLU A 226 -17.74 0.27 12.99
C GLU A 226 -17.58 0.99 14.34
N GLU A 227 -17.23 2.27 14.31
CA GLU A 227 -17.09 3.07 15.53
C GLU A 227 -18.40 3.06 16.35
N ASP A 228 -18.28 2.93 17.68
CA ASP A 228 -19.44 3.00 18.58
C ASP A 228 -19.70 4.45 19.01
N PRO A 229 -20.75 5.11 18.48
CA PRO A 229 -21.06 6.49 18.84
C PRO A 229 -21.59 6.64 20.27
N SER A 230 -21.98 5.54 20.93
CA SER A 230 -22.50 5.54 22.29
C SER A 230 -21.42 5.43 23.37
N SER A 231 -20.19 5.11 22.96
CA SER A 231 -19.06 4.95 23.87
C SER A 231 -18.28 6.26 24.03
N SER A 232 -17.86 6.56 25.25
CA SER A 232 -16.94 7.66 25.56
C SER A 232 -15.47 7.30 25.36
N GLU A 233 -15.17 6.00 25.13
CA GLU A 233 -13.82 5.52 24.89
C GLU A 233 -13.36 5.81 23.45
N LYS A 234 -12.14 6.35 23.32
CA LYS A 234 -11.52 6.59 22.01
C LYS A 234 -11.28 5.25 21.29
N ASN A 235 -11.69 5.18 20.02
CA ASN A 235 -11.60 3.99 19.16
C ASN A 235 -12.44 2.80 19.63
N SER A 236 -13.50 3.04 20.42
CA SER A 236 -14.48 2.00 20.73
C SER A 236 -15.19 1.55 19.45
N MET A 237 -15.30 0.24 19.27
CA MET A 237 -15.92 -0.39 18.10
C MET A 237 -17.08 -1.27 18.54
N LYS A 238 -18.06 -1.45 17.67
CA LYS A 238 -19.16 -2.40 17.86
C LYS A 238 -19.37 -3.27 16.63
N PHE A 239 -19.99 -4.42 16.81
CA PHE A 239 -20.52 -5.19 15.69
C PHE A 239 -21.73 -4.50 15.07
N SER A 240 -21.80 -4.51 13.75
CA SER A 240 -22.91 -3.99 12.96
C SER A 240 -23.39 -5.07 11.99
N SER A 241 -24.71 -5.18 11.84
CA SER A 241 -25.28 -6.18 10.94
C SER A 241 -25.01 -5.83 9.47
N PRO A 242 -24.86 -6.82 8.58
CA PRO A 242 -24.76 -6.57 7.15
C PRO A 242 -25.95 -5.74 6.67
N LYS A 243 -25.69 -4.70 5.89
CA LYS A 243 -26.71 -3.78 5.36
C LYS A 243 -27.11 -4.11 3.92
N LYS A 244 -26.50 -5.14 3.31
CA LYS A 244 -26.54 -5.41 1.88
C LYS A 244 -26.86 -6.87 1.60
N VAL A 245 -27.57 -7.06 0.49
CA VAL A 245 -27.77 -8.35 -0.19
C VAL A 245 -27.14 -8.20 -1.57
N PHE A 246 -26.33 -9.17 -1.97
CA PHE A 246 -25.62 -9.19 -3.24
C PHE A 246 -26.48 -9.72 -4.37
#